data_AF-A0AAN4KN89-F1
#
_entry.id   AF-A0AAN4KN89-F1
#
_cell.length_a   1.000
_cell.length_b   1.000
_cell.length_c   1.000
_cell.angle_alpha   90.00
_cell.angle_beta   90.00
_cell.angle_gamma   90.00
#
_symmetry.space_group_name_H-M   'P 1'
#
loop_
_entity.id
_entity.type
_entity.pdbx_description
1 polymer ?
#
loop_
_entity_poly.entity_id
_entity_poly.type
_entity_poly.pdbx_seq_one_letter_code
_entity_poly.pdbx_strand_id
1 'polypeptide(L)'
;MVRSPLFLLVSSIICVLVGLYIQSSYIEIFASIMGIINVWLLAREKVSNFLFGMITVAVFLYIFITQGLYAMAVLAAFQFIFNVYGWYYWIARSGEGEVKATVRLDLKGWTFYISFILVAWIGWGYYQVRYLESTSPYLDALNAVLGLVAQFMLSRKILEN
;
A
#
# COMPACT_ATOMS: atom_id res chain seq x y z
N MET A 1 2.31 18.33 -8.53
CA MET A 1 2.76 17.79 -7.23
C MET A 1 1.91 18.43 -6.13
N VAL A 2 1.01 17.66 -5.51
CA VAL A 2 -0.02 18.17 -4.59
C VAL A 2 0.61 18.61 -3.27
N ARG A 3 1.12 19.84 -3.24
CA ARG A 3 1.72 20.43 -2.03
C ARG A 3 0.68 21.07 -1.11
N SER A 4 -0.53 21.29 -1.61
CA SER A 4 -1.57 21.99 -0.86
C SER A 4 -2.20 21.08 0.21
N PRO A 5 -2.41 21.61 1.44
CA PRO A 5 -3.16 20.90 2.47
C PRO A 5 -4.64 20.72 2.09
N LEU A 6 -5.12 21.45 1.07
CA LEU A 6 -6.48 21.34 0.55
C LEU A 6 -6.83 19.93 0.08
N PHE A 7 -5.91 19.24 -0.60
CA PHE A 7 -6.17 17.86 -1.02
C PHE A 7 -6.44 16.95 0.17
N LEU A 8 -5.62 17.04 1.23
CA LEU A 8 -5.78 16.23 2.43
C LEU A 8 -7.13 16.51 3.11
N LEU A 9 -7.50 17.78 3.24
CA LEU A 9 -8.77 18.16 3.88
C LEU A 9 -9.97 17.70 3.05
N VAL A 10 -9.97 17.98 1.74
CA VAL A 10 -11.07 17.62 0.84
C VAL A 10 -11.24 16.10 0.78
N SER A 11 -10.16 15.35 0.57
CA SER A 11 -10.22 13.88 0.54
C SER A 11 -10.66 13.28 1.88
N SER A 12 -10.20 13.82 3.01
CA SER A 12 -10.64 13.37 4.33
C SER A 12 -12.11 13.67 4.60
N ILE A 13 -12.59 14.86 4.22
CA ILE A 13 -14.01 15.24 4.35
C ILE A 13 -14.88 14.31 3.49
N ILE A 14 -14.50 14.10 2.22
CA ILE A 14 -15.21 13.17 1.33
C ILE A 14 -15.22 11.77 1.92
N CYS A 15 -14.09 11.28 2.43
CA CYS A 15 -13.99 9.96 3.05
C CYS A 15 -14.95 9.81 4.25
N VAL A 16 -15.03 10.81 5.11
CA VAL A 16 -15.95 10.79 6.26
C VAL A 16 -17.40 10.84 5.79
N LEU A 17 -17.74 11.74 4.87
CA LEU A 17 -19.12 11.86 4.36
C LEU A 17 -19.59 10.58 3.68
N VAL A 18 -18.76 9.98 2.83
CA VAL A 18 -19.07 8.71 2.17
C VAL A 18 -19.16 7.59 3.19
N GLY A 19 -18.21 7.49 4.13
CA GLY A 19 -18.23 6.48 5.19
C GLY A 19 -19.48 6.55 6.06
N LEU A 20 -19.93 7.76 6.42
CA LEU A 20 -21.18 7.96 7.14
C LEU A 20 -22.41 7.61 6.28
N TYR A 21 -22.39 7.93 4.99
CA TYR A 21 -23.48 7.62 4.06
C TYR A 21 -23.68 6.11 3.88
N ILE A 22 -22.59 5.35 3.75
CA ILE A 22 -22.63 3.88 3.60
C ILE A 22 -22.63 3.14 4.95
N GLN A 23 -22.73 3.87 6.07
CA GLN A 23 -22.76 3.33 7.43
C GLN A 23 -21.53 2.47 7.79
N SER A 24 -20.35 2.84 7.28
CA SER A 24 -19.08 2.22 7.67
C SER A 24 -18.82 2.37 9.16
N SER A 25 -18.09 1.40 9.72
CA SER A 25 -17.68 1.46 11.11
C SER A 25 -16.67 2.61 11.34
N TYR A 26 -16.65 3.15 12.56
CA TYR A 26 -15.71 4.22 12.92
C TYR A 26 -14.24 3.80 12.75
N ILE A 27 -13.93 2.51 12.95
CA ILE A 27 -12.58 1.98 12.80
C ILE A 27 -12.12 1.94 11.34
N GLU A 28 -13.02 1.64 10.40
CA GLU A 28 -12.73 1.68 8.95
C GLU A 28 -12.52 3.12 8.47
N ILE A 29 -13.36 4.06 8.94
CA ILE A 29 -13.21 5.48 8.63
C ILE A 29 -11.85 5.98 9.17
N PHE A 30 -11.49 5.63 10.40
CA PHE A 30 -10.20 5.97 10.98
C PHE A 30 -9.02 5.41 10.16
N ALA A 31 -9.05 4.12 9.83
CA ALA A 31 -8.00 3.49 9.02
C ALA A 31 -7.83 4.18 7.65
N SER A 32 -8.95 4.54 7.03
CA SER A 32 -9.00 5.23 5.73
C SER A 32 -8.39 6.63 5.82
N ILE A 33 -8.71 7.41 6.87
CA ILE A 33 -8.11 8.74 7.08
C ILE A 33 -6.59 8.62 7.30
N MET A 34 -6.14 7.65 8.10
CA MET A 34 -4.70 7.39 8.27
C MET A 34 -4.03 7.05 6.93
N GLY A 35 -4.74 6.34 6.04
CA GLY A 35 -4.25 5.97 4.71
C GLY A 35 -4.12 7.19 3.79
N ILE A 36 -5.10 8.10 3.84
CA ILE A 36 -5.03 9.37 3.10
C ILE A 36 -3.83 10.21 3.58
N ILE A 37 -3.61 10.29 4.90
CA ILE A 37 -2.46 11.00 5.46
C ILE A 37 -1.16 10.33 5.02
N ASN A 38 -1.09 9.00 5.02
CA ASN A 38 0.07 8.24 4.52
C ASN A 38 0.40 8.63 3.06
N VAL A 39 -0.58 8.57 2.14
CA VAL A 39 -0.37 8.89 0.72
C VAL A 39 0.03 10.35 0.53
N TRP A 40 -0.57 11.27 1.30
CA TRP A 40 -0.20 12.69 1.25
C TRP A 40 1.24 12.93 1.73
N LEU A 41 1.67 12.26 2.80
CA LEU A 41 3.05 12.34 3.30
C LEU A 41 4.06 11.70 2.34
N LEU A 42 3.68 10.58 1.72
CA LEU A 42 4.46 9.91 0.69
C LEU A 42 4.72 10.84 -0.50
N ALA A 43 3.69 11.53 -1.00
CA ALA A 43 3.82 12.49 -2.09
C ALA A 43 4.74 13.69 -1.76
N ARG A 44 5.04 13.91 -0.47
CA ARG A 44 5.98 14.92 0.04
C ARG A 44 7.32 14.32 0.47
N GLU A 45 7.56 13.05 0.13
CA GLU A 45 8.76 12.28 0.46
C GLU A 45 9.10 12.30 1.96
N LYS A 46 8.09 12.38 2.83
CA LYS A 46 8.30 12.37 4.28
C LYS A 46 8.40 10.93 4.80
N VAL A 47 9.45 10.66 5.58
CA VAL A 47 9.66 9.37 6.27
C VAL A 47 8.49 9.01 7.19
N SER A 48 7.80 10.02 7.73
CA SER A 48 6.61 9.81 8.57
C SER A 48 5.48 9.08 7.85
N ASN A 49 5.46 9.02 6.50
CA ASN A 49 4.46 8.25 5.77
C ASN A 49 4.38 6.81 6.29
N PHE A 50 5.51 6.14 6.51
CA PHE A 50 5.53 4.74 6.93
C PHE A 50 4.84 4.51 8.27
N LEU A 51 4.90 5.47 9.19
CA LEU A 51 4.19 5.38 10.47
C LEU A 51 2.67 5.33 10.24
N PHE A 52 2.15 6.25 9.43
CA PHE A 52 0.73 6.26 9.08
C PHE A 52 0.32 5.04 8.26
N GLY A 53 1.20 4.57 7.36
CA GLY A 53 0.98 3.33 6.58
C GLY A 53 0.90 2.11 7.48
N MET A 54 1.81 1.98 8.45
CA MET A 54 1.77 0.91 9.46
C MET A 54 0.48 0.95 10.28
N ILE A 55 0.03 2.14 10.72
CA ILE A 55 -1.23 2.28 11.46
C ILE A 55 -2.42 1.83 10.58
N THR A 56 -2.54 2.33 9.36
CA THR A 56 -3.61 1.97 8.43
C THR A 56 -3.67 0.46 8.21
N VAL A 57 -2.52 -0.14 7.87
CA VAL A 57 -2.45 -1.56 7.55
C VAL A 57 -2.67 -2.43 8.79
N ALA A 58 -2.20 -2.03 9.97
CA ALA A 58 -2.45 -2.75 11.22
C ALA A 58 -3.94 -2.73 11.61
N VAL A 59 -4.62 -1.60 11.42
CA VAL A 59 -6.07 -1.51 11.68
C VAL A 59 -6.85 -2.36 10.67
N PHE A 60 -6.51 -2.30 9.39
CA PHE A 60 -7.14 -3.18 8.38
C PHE A 60 -6.84 -4.66 8.62
N LEU A 61 -5.62 -5.00 9.06
CA LEU A 61 -5.28 -6.37 9.47
C LEU A 61 -6.22 -6.87 10.58
N TYR A 62 -6.47 -6.06 11.60
CA TYR A 62 -7.42 -6.38 12.67
C TYR A 62 -8.85 -6.57 12.14
N ILE A 63 -9.32 -5.66 11.26
CA ILE A 63 -10.65 -5.76 10.64
C ILE A 63 -10.75 -7.07 9.83
N PHE A 64 -9.76 -7.39 9.02
CA PHE A 64 -9.78 -8.60 8.18
C PHE A 64 -9.78 -9.88 9.01
N ILE A 65 -9.05 -9.93 10.12
CA ILE A 65 -9.07 -11.09 11.02
C ILE A 65 -10.46 -11.25 11.67
N THR A 66 -11.06 -10.15 12.13
CA THR A 66 -12.38 -10.19 12.80
C THR A 66 -13.52 -10.55 11.83
N GLN A 67 -13.38 -10.20 10.55
CA GLN A 67 -14.33 -10.55 9.49
C GLN A 67 -14.05 -11.94 8.86
N GLY A 68 -13.03 -12.67 9.32
CA GLY A 68 -12.66 -13.98 8.76
C GLY A 68 -12.00 -13.93 7.38
N LEU A 69 -11.60 -12.75 6.92
CA LEU A 69 -10.95 -12.51 5.62
C LEU A 69 -9.44 -12.78 5.71
N TYR A 70 -9.06 -14.03 6.00
CA TYR A 70 -7.67 -14.39 6.27
C TYR A 70 -6.70 -14.13 5.10
N ALA A 71 -7.16 -14.27 3.85
CA ALA A 71 -6.33 -13.95 2.68
C ALA A 71 -5.94 -12.45 2.66
N MET A 72 -6.90 -11.56 2.96
CA MET A 72 -6.67 -10.12 3.06
C MET A 72 -5.83 -9.76 4.29
N ALA A 73 -6.03 -10.48 5.40
CA ALA A 73 -5.20 -10.33 6.60
C ALA A 73 -3.73 -10.67 6.33
N VAL A 74 -3.45 -11.79 5.66
CA VAL A 74 -2.07 -12.16 5.29
C VAL A 74 -1.46 -11.10 4.37
N LEU A 75 -2.21 -10.62 3.38
CA LEU A 75 -1.75 -9.54 2.50
C LEU A 75 -1.42 -8.26 3.29
N ALA A 76 -2.29 -7.86 4.22
CA ALA A 76 -2.05 -6.72 5.10
C ALA A 76 -0.80 -6.94 5.97
N ALA A 77 -0.57 -8.14 6.50
CA ALA A 77 0.64 -8.45 7.25
C ALA A 77 1.92 -8.25 6.40
N PHE A 78 1.92 -8.68 5.14
CA PHE A 78 3.04 -8.41 4.22
C PHE A 78 3.24 -6.92 3.94
N GLN A 79 2.16 -6.18 3.73
CA GLN A 79 2.24 -4.72 3.56
C GLN A 79 2.79 -4.02 4.81
N PHE A 80 2.45 -4.50 6.01
CA PHE A 80 3.00 -3.98 7.26
C PHE A 80 4.52 -4.21 7.31
N ILE A 81 4.99 -5.42 6.99
CA ILE A 81 6.42 -5.76 6.93
C ILE A 81 7.16 -4.86 5.93
N PHE A 82 6.58 -4.61 4.75
CA PHE A 82 7.20 -3.69 3.79
C PHE A 82 7.20 -2.24 4.27
N ASN A 83 6.18 -1.78 4.99
CA ASN A 83 6.22 -0.46 5.61
C ASN A 83 7.35 -0.35 6.64
N VAL A 84 7.55 -1.37 7.45
CA VAL A 84 8.67 -1.46 8.40
C VAL A 84 10.01 -1.44 7.65
N TYR A 85 10.16 -2.24 6.60
CA TYR A 85 11.37 -2.26 5.77
C TYR A 85 11.65 -0.90 5.12
N GLY A 86 10.64 -0.27 4.51
CA GLY A 86 10.77 1.04 3.89
C GLY A 86 11.13 2.13 4.90
N TRP A 87 10.55 2.08 6.10
CA TRP A 87 10.91 2.98 7.20
C TRP A 87 12.39 2.87 7.56
N TYR A 88 12.89 1.65 7.78
CA TYR A 88 14.31 1.42 8.06
C TYR A 88 15.21 1.91 6.92
N TYR A 89 14.85 1.58 5.67
CA TYR A 89 15.63 1.97 4.49
C TYR A 89 15.69 3.49 4.30
N TRP A 90 14.60 4.20 4.59
CA TRP A 90 14.53 5.65 4.46
C TRP A 90 15.20 6.38 5.63
N ILE A 91 15.08 5.87 6.87
CA ILE A 91 15.80 6.43 8.04
C ILE A 91 17.30 6.25 7.88
N ALA A 92 17.77 5.05 7.55
CA ALA A 92 19.21 4.76 7.40
C ALA A 92 19.89 5.70 6.38
N ARG A 93 19.10 6.24 5.44
CA ARG A 93 19.57 7.13 4.36
C ARG A 93 19.21 8.59 4.58
N SER A 94 18.56 8.93 5.70
CA SER A 94 18.23 10.30 6.07
C SER A 94 19.43 11.04 6.70
N GLY A 95 20.49 10.33 7.09
CA GLY A 95 21.69 10.87 7.74
C GLY A 95 22.80 11.33 6.79
N GLU A 96 22.73 11.02 5.48
CA GLU A 96 23.80 11.32 4.50
C GLU A 96 23.69 12.73 3.87
N GLY A 97 22.97 13.68 4.48
CA GLY A 97 22.94 15.09 4.06
C GLY A 97 22.20 15.41 2.77
N GLU A 98 21.98 14.42 1.89
CA GLU A 98 21.15 14.55 0.70
C GLU A 98 20.09 13.45 0.68
N VAL A 99 18.81 13.84 0.66
CA VAL A 99 17.71 12.92 0.34
C VAL A 99 17.98 12.42 -1.08
N LYS A 100 18.59 11.24 -1.23
CA LYS A 100 18.85 10.65 -2.56
C LYS A 100 17.57 10.67 -3.36
N ALA A 101 17.66 11.30 -4.54
CA ALA A 101 16.56 11.53 -5.45
C ALA A 101 15.86 10.21 -5.81
N THR A 102 14.55 10.28 -5.97
CA THR A 102 13.73 9.18 -6.46
C THR A 102 14.30 8.65 -7.77
N VAL A 103 14.58 7.34 -7.80
CA VAL A 103 15.25 6.66 -8.91
C VAL A 103 14.20 6.28 -9.95
N ARG A 104 14.53 6.46 -11.23
CA ARG A 104 13.70 6.01 -12.34
C ARG A 104 14.18 4.67 -12.85
N LEU A 105 13.25 3.82 -13.27
CA LEU A 105 13.59 2.56 -13.93
C LEU A 105 14.11 2.80 -15.35
N ASP A 106 15.13 2.05 -15.73
CA ASP A 106 15.51 1.88 -17.13
C ASP A 106 14.59 0.85 -17.82
N LEU A 107 14.75 0.67 -19.13
CA LEU A 107 13.92 -0.26 -19.90
C LEU A 107 14.08 -1.72 -19.42
N LYS A 108 15.26 -2.08 -18.90
CA LYS A 108 15.53 -3.40 -18.32
C LYS A 108 14.79 -3.58 -16.99
N GLY A 109 14.75 -2.55 -16.15
CA GLY A 109 13.97 -2.51 -14.92
C GLY A 109 12.48 -2.67 -15.20
N TRP A 110 11.94 -1.92 -16.17
CA TRP A 110 10.55 -2.05 -16.60
C TRP A 110 10.20 -3.46 -17.05
N THR A 111 11.00 -4.04 -17.95
CA THR A 111 10.76 -5.41 -18.44
C THR A 111 10.87 -6.45 -17.32
N PHE A 112 11.79 -6.27 -16.37
CA PHE A 112 11.90 -7.14 -15.19
C PHE A 112 10.65 -7.06 -14.30
N TYR A 113 10.20 -5.86 -13.91
CA TYR A 113 9.04 -5.73 -13.02
C TYR A 113 7.74 -6.19 -13.70
N ILE A 114 7.53 -5.86 -14.99
CA ILE A 114 6.35 -6.32 -15.73
C ILE A 114 6.33 -7.86 -15.83
N SER A 115 7.46 -8.47 -16.20
CA SER A 115 7.54 -9.94 -16.28
C SER A 115 7.33 -10.60 -14.91
N PHE A 116 7.91 -10.04 -13.86
CA PHE A 116 7.69 -10.52 -12.49
C PHE A 116 6.21 -10.41 -12.06
N ILE A 117 5.56 -9.27 -12.32
CA ILE A 117 4.14 -9.06 -12.02
C ILE A 117 3.29 -10.09 -12.77
N LEU A 118 3.53 -10.31 -14.07
CA LEU A 118 2.77 -11.28 -14.86
C LEU A 118 2.91 -12.72 -14.33
N VAL A 119 4.14 -13.14 -14.03
CA VAL A 119 4.40 -14.50 -13.51
C VAL A 119 3.78 -14.66 -12.12
N ALA A 120 3.98 -13.69 -11.22
CA ALA A 120 3.41 -13.72 -9.88
C ALA A 120 1.87 -13.69 -9.91
N TRP A 121 1.28 -12.90 -10.80
CA TRP A 121 -0.17 -12.82 -10.98
C TRP A 121 -0.77 -14.17 -11.43
N ILE A 122 -0.20 -14.78 -12.46
CA ILE A 122 -0.67 -16.08 -12.97
C ILE A 122 -0.49 -17.16 -11.89
N GLY A 123 0.68 -17.21 -11.24
CA GLY A 123 0.97 -18.20 -10.20
C GLY A 123 0.06 -18.07 -8.98
N TRP A 124 -0.15 -16.84 -8.49
CA TRP A 124 -1.01 -16.58 -7.35
C TRP A 124 -2.51 -16.77 -7.69
N GLY A 125 -2.93 -16.37 -8.89
CA GLY A 125 -4.29 -16.62 -9.39
C GLY A 125 -4.59 -18.12 -9.49
N TYR A 126 -3.65 -18.91 -10.03
CA TYR A 126 -3.78 -20.37 -10.08
C TYR A 126 -3.91 -21.00 -8.69
N TYR A 127 -3.09 -20.54 -7.73
CA TYR A 127 -3.16 -21.01 -6.34
C TYR A 127 -4.54 -20.71 -5.72
N GLN A 128 -5.08 -19.51 -5.95
CA GLN A 128 -6.41 -19.14 -5.44
C GLN A 128 -7.53 -20.00 -6.06
N VAL A 129 -7.48 -20.30 -7.36
CA VAL A 129 -8.44 -21.21 -8.03
C VAL A 129 -8.39 -22.61 -7.40
N ARG A 130 -7.18 -23.12 -7.13
CA ARG A 130 -7.00 -24.51 -6.73
C ARG A 130 -7.28 -24.76 -5.24
N TYR A 131 -7.02 -23.78 -4.38
CA TYR A 131 -7.00 -23.98 -2.93
C TYR A 131 -7.91 -23.05 -2.13
N LEU A 132 -8.28 -21.88 -2.66
CA LEU A 132 -9.05 -20.87 -1.89
C LEU A 132 -10.50 -20.70 -2.35
N GLU A 133 -10.93 -21.39 -3.41
CA GLU A 133 -12.30 -21.31 -3.98
C GLU A 133 -12.81 -19.85 -4.09
N SER A 134 -11.92 -18.89 -4.36
CA SER A 134 -12.27 -17.47 -4.40
C SER A 134 -13.25 -17.18 -5.54
N THR A 135 -14.18 -16.24 -5.32
CA THR A 135 -15.15 -15.78 -6.32
C THR A 135 -14.47 -15.13 -7.53
N SER A 136 -13.35 -14.42 -7.32
CA SER A 136 -12.61 -13.77 -8.40
C SER A 136 -11.09 -13.91 -8.25
N PRO A 137 -10.57 -15.15 -8.41
CA PRO A 137 -9.19 -15.50 -8.04
C PRO A 137 -8.13 -14.65 -8.74
N TYR A 138 -8.32 -14.39 -10.04
CA TYR A 138 -7.34 -13.63 -10.82
C TYR A 138 -7.41 -12.13 -10.55
N LEU A 139 -8.57 -11.55 -10.26
CA LEU A 139 -8.66 -10.12 -9.92
C LEU A 139 -8.08 -9.84 -8.54
N ASP A 140 -8.38 -10.71 -7.57
CA ASP A 140 -7.80 -10.65 -6.23
C ASP A 140 -6.28 -10.82 -6.30
N ALA A 141 -5.81 -11.76 -7.13
CA ALA A 141 -4.39 -11.98 -7.31
C ALA A 141 -3.68 -10.79 -7.94
N LEU A 142 -4.30 -10.14 -8.93
CA LEU A 142 -3.75 -8.96 -9.57
C LEU A 142 -3.59 -7.82 -8.57
N ASN A 143 -4.63 -7.55 -7.78
CA ASN A 143 -4.60 -6.51 -6.75
C ASN A 143 -3.48 -6.76 -5.73
N ALA A 144 -3.38 -8.00 -5.22
CA ALA A 144 -2.35 -8.39 -4.26
C ALA A 144 -0.93 -8.20 -4.82
N VAL A 145 -0.67 -8.68 -6.04
CA VAL A 145 0.66 -8.60 -6.66
C VAL A 145 1.04 -7.16 -6.96
N LEU A 146 0.15 -6.37 -7.57
CA LEU A 146 0.40 -4.97 -7.85
C LEU A 146 0.67 -4.17 -6.57
N GLY A 147 -0.17 -4.34 -5.55
CA GLY A 147 -0.01 -3.64 -4.28
C GLY A 147 1.31 -3.97 -3.56
N LEU A 148 1.73 -5.23 -3.56
CA LEU A 148 3.00 -5.64 -2.94
C LEU A 148 4.21 -5.14 -3.73
N VAL A 149 4.16 -5.21 -5.07
CA VAL A 149 5.26 -4.72 -5.92
C VAL A 149 5.38 -3.20 -5.81
N ALA A 150 4.26 -2.47 -5.86
CA ALA A 150 4.24 -1.03 -5.65
C ALA A 150 4.81 -0.65 -4.27
N GLN A 151 4.37 -1.31 -3.19
CA GLN A 151 4.89 -1.04 -1.84
C GLN A 151 6.40 -1.33 -1.72
N PHE A 152 6.89 -2.37 -2.39
CA PHE A 152 8.33 -2.66 -2.44
C PHE A 152 9.11 -1.60 -3.23
N MET A 153 8.61 -1.20 -4.40
CA MET A 153 9.19 -0.16 -5.24
C MET A 153 9.25 1.18 -4.50
N LEU A 154 8.17 1.55 -3.80
CA LEU A 154 8.07 2.69 -2.89
C LEU A 154 9.14 2.64 -1.80
N SER A 155 9.26 1.49 -1.13
CA SER A 155 10.26 1.29 -0.07
C SER A 155 11.68 1.57 -0.57
N ARG A 156 11.93 1.34 -1.86
CA ARG A 156 13.24 1.56 -2.50
C ARG A 156 13.38 2.88 -3.26
N LYS A 157 12.39 3.77 -3.17
CA LYS A 157 12.34 5.09 -3.83
C LYS A 157 12.36 5.00 -5.36
N ILE A 158 11.61 4.06 -5.92
CA ILE A 158 11.38 3.98 -7.37
C ILE A 158 10.18 4.87 -7.74
N LEU A 159 10.35 5.72 -8.76
CA LEU A 159 9.34 6.73 -9.13
C LEU A 159 8.07 6.11 -9.71
N GLU A 160 8.23 5.00 -10.43
CA GLU A 160 7.17 4.29 -11.13
C GLU A 160 6.36 3.34 -10.23
N ASN A 161 6.43 3.48 -8.89
CA ASN A 161 5.64 2.66 -7.96
C ASN A 161 4.13 2.89 -8.09
#